data_AF-A0A6G0K7L9-F1
#
_entry.id   AF-A0A6G0K7L9-F1
#
_cell.length_a   1.000
_cell.length_b   1.000
_cell.length_c   1.000
_cell.angle_alpha   90.00
_cell.angle_beta   90.00
_cell.angle_gamma   90.00
#
_symmetry.space_group_name_H-M   'P 1'
#
loop_
_entity.id
_entity.type
_entity.pdbx_description
1 polymer ?
#
loop_
_entity_poly.entity_id
_entity_poly.type
_entity_poly.pdbx_seq_one_letter_code
_entity_poly.pdbx_strand_id
1 'polypeptide(L)'
;MYMFHLILLITDYYTTGIDPFHASKVAELEQETPWRLLQTAVGLSAQEEASSQSRHDQLKRFMKLCLWATRLMDATRSDRVISFLEKKAGESGDEKSVAVQYINDNSGTELLLDLALADHLLTHGWCGKVTLNVKMEPMYVSHAIGADVHEHIAEMQRESRTPEVQALGKRLAGYVSDELLVVRPDIFWNRYTFYWEMPTELYTRLGTGSYVDDYQRRPKLSTMKSTLVAGIPAHIVEKLEKEDSKWKFNGKRAIIQSVLEPQ
;
A
#
# COMPACT_ATOMS: atom_id res chain seq x y z
N MET A 1 20.62 2.80 5.09
CA MET A 1 19.97 2.69 6.42
C MET A 1 20.79 3.32 7.55
N TYR A 2 22.04 2.92 7.80
CA TYR A 2 22.86 3.49 8.90
C TYR A 2 22.94 5.04 8.93
N MET A 3 23.16 5.66 7.77
CA MET A 3 23.18 7.13 7.64
C MET A 3 21.87 7.79 8.13
N PHE A 4 20.71 7.21 7.84
CA PHE A 4 19.43 7.77 8.28
C PHE A 4 19.27 7.68 9.80
N HIS A 5 19.70 6.58 10.42
CA HIS A 5 19.72 6.48 11.87
C HIS A 5 20.61 7.55 12.52
N LEU A 6 21.78 7.84 11.93
CA LEU A 6 22.64 8.95 12.39
C LEU A 6 21.96 10.31 12.25
N ILE A 7 21.23 10.54 11.15
CA ILE A 7 20.45 11.78 11.00
C ILE A 7 19.44 11.91 12.14
N LEU A 8 18.68 10.84 12.45
CA LEU A 8 17.72 10.85 13.55
C LEU A 8 18.38 11.18 14.91
N LEU A 9 19.59 10.67 15.16
CA LEU A 9 20.34 11.00 16.38
C LEU A 9 20.77 12.47 16.42
N ILE A 10 21.31 13.01 15.31
CA ILE A 10 21.82 14.38 15.25
C ILE A 10 20.68 15.41 15.30
N THR A 11 19.50 15.07 14.78
CA THR A 11 18.31 15.91 14.84
C THR A 11 17.50 15.71 16.12
N ASP A 12 18.02 14.93 17.07
CA ASP A 12 17.40 14.63 18.36
C ASP A 12 15.97 14.06 18.23
N TYR A 13 15.74 13.26 17.19
CA TYR A 13 14.43 12.68 16.87
C TYR A 13 13.88 11.84 18.04
N TYR A 14 14.73 11.05 18.71
CA TYR A 14 14.26 10.17 19.79
C TYR A 14 13.85 10.91 21.06
N THR A 15 14.25 12.17 21.22
CA THR A 15 13.82 13.03 22.32
C THR A 15 12.62 13.89 21.91
N THR A 16 12.65 14.44 20.70
CA THR A 16 11.69 15.44 20.23
C THR A 16 10.48 14.85 19.51
N GLY A 17 10.63 13.68 18.89
CA GLY A 17 9.66 13.08 17.97
C GLY A 17 9.51 13.81 16.63
N ILE A 18 10.32 14.86 16.37
CA ILE A 18 10.20 15.69 15.16
C ILE A 18 10.89 14.99 13.99
N ASP A 19 10.10 14.60 12.98
CA ASP A 19 10.63 14.01 11.75
C ASP A 19 11.46 15.05 10.97
N PRO A 20 12.79 14.85 10.80
CA PRO A 20 13.65 15.81 10.12
C PRO A 20 13.39 15.93 8.61
N PHE A 21 12.62 15.01 8.03
CA PHE A 21 12.24 15.01 6.62
C PHE A 21 10.82 15.52 6.39
N HIS A 22 10.06 15.84 7.45
CA HIS A 22 8.66 16.25 7.38
C HIS A 22 8.42 17.40 6.39
N ALA A 23 9.25 18.45 6.44
CA ALA A 23 9.14 19.58 5.52
C ALA A 23 9.25 19.17 4.03
N SER A 24 10.12 18.19 3.71
CA SER A 24 10.23 17.67 2.35
C SER A 24 9.00 16.85 1.93
N LYS A 25 8.40 16.11 2.86
CA LYS A 25 7.17 15.34 2.62
C LYS A 25 5.97 16.25 2.37
N VAL A 26 5.80 17.27 3.21
CA VAL A 26 4.68 18.23 3.11
C VAL A 26 4.81 19.14 1.89
N ALA A 27 6.03 19.50 1.47
CA ALA A 27 6.25 20.28 0.26
C ALA A 27 5.67 19.63 -1.01
N GLU A 28 5.56 18.30 -1.05
CA GLU A 28 4.85 17.62 -2.14
C GLU A 28 3.34 17.91 -2.08
N LEU A 29 2.74 17.85 -0.90
CA LEU A 29 1.31 18.11 -0.66
C LEU A 29 0.90 19.58 -0.88
N GLU A 30 1.85 20.51 -0.92
CA GLU A 30 1.59 21.90 -1.31
C GLU A 30 1.38 22.07 -2.82
N GLN A 31 1.82 21.09 -3.63
CA GLN A 31 1.65 21.12 -5.08
C GLN A 31 0.23 20.73 -5.48
N GLU A 32 -0.20 21.14 -6.66
CA GLU A 32 -1.56 20.83 -7.16
C GLU A 32 -1.67 19.38 -7.70
N THR A 33 -0.57 18.84 -8.22
CA THR A 33 -0.52 17.53 -8.90
C THR A 33 -1.03 16.36 -8.04
N PRO A 34 -0.58 16.18 -6.77
CA PRO A 34 -1.05 15.07 -5.93
C PRO A 34 -2.58 15.10 -5.76
N TRP A 35 -3.15 16.29 -5.56
CA TRP A 35 -4.59 16.46 -5.33
C TRP A 35 -5.40 16.25 -6.60
N ARG A 36 -4.92 16.69 -7.77
CA ARG A 36 -5.58 16.40 -9.05
C ARG A 36 -5.61 14.89 -9.34
N LEU A 37 -4.51 14.19 -9.04
CA LEU A 37 -4.45 12.72 -9.18
C LEU A 37 -5.43 12.03 -8.22
N LEU A 38 -5.46 12.47 -6.96
CA LEU A 38 -6.41 11.96 -5.97
C LEU A 38 -7.87 12.22 -6.40
N GLN A 39 -8.20 13.41 -6.87
CA GLN A 39 -9.53 13.76 -7.36
C GLN A 39 -9.94 12.90 -8.56
N THR A 40 -9.00 12.65 -9.48
CA THR A 40 -9.24 11.74 -10.60
C THR A 40 -9.55 10.34 -10.10
N ALA A 41 -8.80 9.85 -9.10
CA ALA A 41 -9.08 8.56 -8.48
C ALA A 41 -10.47 8.53 -7.85
N VAL A 42 -10.79 9.49 -6.97
CA VAL A 42 -12.10 9.58 -6.31
C VAL A 42 -13.24 9.61 -7.32
N GLY A 43 -13.10 10.39 -8.40
CA GLY A 43 -14.08 10.45 -9.48
C GLY A 43 -14.29 9.12 -10.20
N LEU A 44 -13.22 8.34 -10.43
CA LEU A 44 -13.34 6.99 -11.00
C LEU A 44 -14.02 6.01 -10.03
N SER A 45 -13.80 6.15 -8.72
CA SER A 45 -14.43 5.30 -7.70
C SER A 45 -15.91 5.61 -7.48
N ALA A 46 -16.37 6.83 -7.77
CA ALA A 46 -17.76 7.23 -7.53
C ALA A 46 -18.74 6.81 -8.64
N GLN A 47 -18.23 6.28 -9.75
CA GLN A 47 -19.07 5.80 -10.85
C GLN A 47 -19.79 4.50 -10.41
N GLU A 48 -21.12 4.52 -10.36
CA GLU A 48 -21.93 3.34 -10.07
C GLU A 48 -21.87 2.36 -11.24
N GLU A 49 -21.62 1.09 -10.95
CA GLU A 49 -21.40 0.04 -11.93
C GLU A 49 -22.56 -0.96 -11.92
N ALA A 50 -23.23 -1.12 -13.07
CA ALA A 50 -24.47 -1.91 -13.18
C ALA A 50 -24.25 -3.44 -13.25
N SER A 51 -23.01 -3.93 -13.42
CA SER A 51 -22.72 -5.37 -13.51
C SER A 51 -21.39 -5.75 -12.84
N SER A 52 -21.23 -7.02 -12.49
CA SER A 52 -19.99 -7.53 -11.88
C SER A 52 -18.77 -7.32 -12.78
N GLN A 53 -18.90 -7.50 -14.10
CA GLN A 53 -17.83 -7.24 -15.07
C GLN A 53 -17.42 -5.76 -15.09
N SER A 54 -18.38 -4.88 -14.85
CA SER A 54 -18.19 -3.44 -14.75
C SER A 54 -17.43 -3.06 -13.46
N ARG A 55 -17.81 -3.65 -12.32
CA ARG A 55 -17.11 -3.51 -11.02
C ARG A 55 -15.63 -3.91 -11.12
N HIS A 56 -15.32 -4.95 -11.91
CA HIS A 56 -13.94 -5.35 -12.20
C HIS A 56 -13.17 -4.31 -13.00
N ASP A 57 -13.73 -3.86 -14.11
CA ASP A 57 -13.05 -2.94 -15.00
C ASP A 57 -12.81 -1.59 -14.31
N GLN A 58 -13.71 -1.19 -13.41
CA GLN A 58 -13.52 -0.08 -12.49
C GLN A 58 -12.32 -0.30 -11.56
N LEU A 59 -12.28 -1.42 -10.82
CA LEU A 59 -11.15 -1.73 -9.94
C LEU A 59 -9.83 -1.82 -10.73
N LYS A 60 -9.82 -2.38 -11.93
CA LYS A 60 -8.65 -2.41 -12.82
C LYS A 60 -8.17 -1.01 -13.17
N ARG A 61 -9.08 -0.12 -13.60
CA ARG A 61 -8.75 1.27 -13.95
C ARG A 61 -8.23 2.03 -12.73
N PHE A 62 -8.87 1.85 -11.59
CA PHE A 62 -8.51 2.50 -10.34
C PHE A 62 -7.15 2.02 -9.81
N MET A 63 -6.91 0.70 -9.80
CA MET A 63 -5.61 0.13 -9.46
C MET A 63 -4.52 0.61 -10.42
N LYS A 64 -4.81 0.64 -11.73
CA LYS A 64 -3.87 1.18 -12.72
C LYS A 64 -3.55 2.64 -12.43
N LEU A 65 -4.53 3.50 -12.14
CA LEU A 65 -4.24 4.89 -11.78
C LEU A 65 -3.34 4.98 -10.53
N CYS A 66 -3.71 4.28 -9.46
CA CYS A 66 -3.00 4.32 -8.18
C CYS A 66 -1.59 3.70 -8.23
N LEU A 67 -1.31 2.83 -9.21
CA LEU A 67 -0.03 2.13 -9.36
C LEU A 67 0.80 2.63 -10.53
N TRP A 68 0.20 3.25 -11.53
CA TRP A 68 0.89 3.86 -12.66
C TRP A 68 1.38 5.26 -12.31
N ALA A 69 0.64 6.00 -11.47
CA ALA A 69 1.13 7.22 -10.84
C ALA A 69 2.43 7.00 -10.05
N THR A 70 2.65 5.77 -9.57
CA THR A 70 3.86 5.37 -8.84
C THR A 70 4.91 4.66 -9.72
N ARG A 71 4.64 4.47 -11.03
CA ARG A 71 5.47 3.72 -12.01
C ARG A 71 5.63 2.22 -11.72
N LEU A 72 4.70 1.62 -10.98
CA LEU A 72 4.87 0.28 -10.39
C LEU A 72 4.06 -0.88 -11.02
N MET A 73 3.27 -0.71 -12.10
CA MET A 73 2.42 -1.84 -12.60
C MET A 73 2.32 -2.03 -14.12
N ASP A 74 2.35 -3.31 -14.53
CA ASP A 74 1.96 -3.86 -15.85
C ASP A 74 0.54 -4.47 -15.81
N ALA A 75 -0.21 -4.36 -16.90
CA ALA A 75 -1.64 -4.68 -17.00
C ALA A 75 -1.99 -6.13 -16.61
N THR A 76 -1.16 -7.11 -16.99
CA THR A 76 -1.37 -8.54 -16.69
C THR A 76 -1.40 -8.87 -15.20
N ARG A 77 -0.85 -8.01 -14.34
CA ARG A 77 -0.78 -8.23 -12.89
C ARG A 77 -2.01 -7.69 -12.16
N SER A 78 -2.63 -6.64 -12.69
CA SER A 78 -3.90 -6.13 -12.16
C SER A 78 -5.01 -7.19 -12.23
N ASP A 79 -5.05 -7.96 -13.32
CA ASP A 79 -6.03 -9.03 -13.50
C ASP A 79 -5.89 -10.13 -12.44
N ARG A 80 -4.67 -10.54 -12.10
CA ARG A 80 -4.41 -11.60 -11.11
C ARG A 80 -4.85 -11.23 -9.69
N VAL A 81 -4.63 -9.98 -9.28
CA VAL A 81 -5.04 -9.51 -7.94
C VAL A 81 -6.56 -9.50 -7.84
N ILE A 82 -7.24 -9.05 -8.88
CA ILE A 82 -8.70 -8.94 -8.89
C ILE A 82 -9.34 -10.32 -8.90
N SER A 83 -8.89 -11.22 -9.79
CA SER A 83 -9.38 -12.61 -9.79
C SER A 83 -9.15 -13.33 -8.46
N PHE A 84 -8.09 -12.98 -7.73
CA PHE A 84 -7.86 -13.51 -6.39
C PHE A 84 -8.86 -12.97 -5.36
N LEU A 85 -9.07 -11.65 -5.33
CA LEU A 85 -10.03 -11.01 -4.43
C LEU A 85 -11.43 -11.62 -4.63
N GLU A 86 -11.84 -11.83 -5.87
CA GLU A 86 -13.11 -12.47 -6.21
C GLU A 86 -13.20 -13.94 -5.81
N LYS A 87 -12.16 -14.72 -6.12
CA LYS A 87 -12.12 -16.14 -5.73
C LYS A 87 -12.26 -16.27 -4.23
N LYS A 88 -11.62 -15.40 -3.44
CA LYS A 88 -11.72 -15.40 -1.98
C LYS A 88 -13.05 -14.88 -1.45
N ALA A 89 -13.62 -13.86 -2.08
CA ALA A 89 -14.99 -13.44 -1.82
C ALA A 89 -15.99 -14.60 -2.03
N GLY A 90 -15.84 -15.35 -3.13
CA GLY A 90 -16.67 -16.51 -3.45
C GLY A 90 -16.44 -17.73 -2.55
N GLU A 91 -15.21 -18.01 -2.15
CA GLU A 91 -14.86 -19.14 -1.26
C GLU A 91 -15.30 -18.94 0.19
N SER A 92 -15.31 -17.70 0.66
CA SER A 92 -15.57 -17.39 2.07
C SER A 92 -17.04 -17.23 2.41
N GLY A 93 -17.90 -17.03 1.41
CA GLY A 93 -19.33 -16.72 1.59
C GLY A 93 -19.61 -15.36 2.25
N ASP A 94 -18.54 -14.65 2.66
CA ASP A 94 -18.58 -13.33 3.27
C ASP A 94 -17.34 -12.53 2.81
N GLU A 95 -17.54 -11.57 1.91
CA GLU A 95 -16.46 -10.72 1.38
C GLU A 95 -15.71 -9.97 2.51
N LYS A 96 -16.33 -9.77 3.69
CA LYS A 96 -15.72 -9.16 4.88
C LYS A 96 -14.66 -10.02 5.56
N SER A 97 -14.54 -11.29 5.18
CA SER A 97 -13.52 -12.20 5.71
C SER A 97 -12.11 -11.95 5.13
N VAL A 98 -12.03 -11.30 3.98
CA VAL A 98 -10.77 -10.99 3.29
C VAL A 98 -10.11 -9.77 3.94
N ALA A 99 -8.83 -9.89 4.26
CA ALA A 99 -8.01 -8.76 4.71
C ALA A 99 -6.91 -8.44 3.71
N VAL A 100 -6.72 -7.17 3.39
CA VAL A 100 -5.67 -6.67 2.49
C VAL A 100 -4.59 -5.96 3.30
N GLN A 101 -3.33 -6.23 3.01
CA GLN A 101 -2.20 -5.55 3.64
C GLN A 101 -1.35 -4.85 2.58
N TYR A 102 -0.97 -3.61 2.87
CA TYR A 102 -0.03 -2.81 2.11
C TYR A 102 1.29 -2.83 2.87
N ILE A 103 2.40 -2.95 2.14
CA ILE A 103 3.69 -2.48 2.61
C ILE A 103 3.87 -1.13 1.92
N ASN A 104 3.78 -0.04 2.66
CA ASN A 104 3.78 1.30 2.07
C ASN A 104 5.20 1.77 1.77
N ASP A 105 5.38 2.46 0.65
CA ASP A 105 6.68 3.01 0.26
C ASP A 105 6.84 4.45 0.71
N ASN A 106 6.32 5.39 -0.09
CA ASN A 106 6.45 6.82 0.13
C ASN A 106 5.18 7.46 0.70
N SER A 107 5.36 8.55 1.45
CA SER A 107 4.33 9.56 1.73
C SER A 107 4.01 10.37 0.47
N GLY A 108 3.19 11.40 0.58
CA GLY A 108 2.84 12.28 -0.53
C GLY A 108 1.82 11.63 -1.47
N THR A 109 2.04 11.78 -2.78
CA THR A 109 1.10 11.28 -3.81
C THR A 109 0.85 9.78 -3.69
N GLU A 110 1.90 8.99 -3.41
CA GLU A 110 1.75 7.53 -3.32
C GLU A 110 0.82 7.13 -2.18
N LEU A 111 1.02 7.73 -0.99
CA LEU A 111 0.19 7.45 0.17
C LEU A 111 -1.25 7.93 -0.02
N LEU A 112 -1.48 9.07 -0.67
CA LEU A 112 -2.83 9.51 -1.03
C LEU A 112 -3.56 8.49 -1.90
N LEU A 113 -2.87 7.93 -2.91
CA LEU A 113 -3.46 6.95 -3.83
C LEU A 113 -3.62 5.57 -3.19
N ASP A 114 -2.71 5.17 -2.30
CA ASP A 114 -2.85 3.97 -1.47
C ASP A 114 -4.08 4.05 -0.56
N LEU A 115 -4.29 5.22 0.08
CA LEU A 115 -5.47 5.48 0.91
C LEU A 115 -6.76 5.49 0.09
N ALA A 116 -6.75 6.09 -1.11
CA ALA A 116 -7.90 6.05 -2.00
C ALA A 116 -8.25 4.62 -2.45
N LEU A 117 -7.24 3.77 -2.68
CA LEU A 117 -7.44 2.36 -2.98
C LEU A 117 -7.96 1.58 -1.78
N ALA A 118 -7.45 1.85 -0.58
CA ALA A 118 -7.96 1.25 0.65
C ALA A 118 -9.46 1.60 0.86
N ASP A 119 -9.83 2.87 0.67
CA ASP A 119 -11.23 3.31 0.73
C ASP A 119 -12.09 2.61 -0.33
N HIS A 120 -11.63 2.50 -1.58
CA HIS A 120 -12.36 1.81 -2.63
C HIS A 120 -12.60 0.33 -2.27
N LEU A 121 -11.57 -0.37 -1.78
CA LEU A 121 -11.68 -1.77 -1.39
C LEU A 121 -12.65 -1.99 -0.22
N LEU A 122 -12.62 -1.12 0.80
CA LEU A 122 -13.50 -1.22 1.96
C LEU A 122 -14.95 -0.81 1.61
N THR A 123 -15.12 0.30 0.90
CA THR A 123 -16.44 0.87 0.55
C THR A 123 -17.23 -0.07 -0.35
N HIS A 124 -16.56 -0.70 -1.32
CA HIS A 124 -17.21 -1.62 -2.25
C HIS A 124 -17.16 -3.07 -1.78
N GLY A 125 -16.76 -3.35 -0.53
CA GLY A 125 -16.81 -4.70 0.04
C GLY A 125 -15.79 -5.70 -0.52
N TRP A 126 -14.78 -5.26 -1.28
CA TRP A 126 -13.71 -6.15 -1.77
C TRP A 126 -12.87 -6.78 -0.64
N CYS A 127 -12.86 -6.15 0.53
CA CYS A 127 -12.28 -6.70 1.75
C CYS A 127 -12.98 -6.11 2.99
N GLY A 128 -12.88 -6.80 4.12
CA GLY A 128 -13.40 -6.32 5.40
C GLY A 128 -12.37 -5.58 6.25
N LYS A 129 -11.08 -5.61 5.87
CA LYS A 129 -10.01 -4.95 6.61
C LYS A 129 -8.82 -4.63 5.72
N VAL A 130 -8.26 -3.43 5.89
CA VAL A 130 -7.00 -3.01 5.30
C VAL A 130 -5.97 -2.76 6.40
N THR A 131 -4.72 -3.17 6.19
CA THR A 131 -3.58 -2.79 7.03
C THR A 131 -2.53 -2.05 6.20
N LEU A 132 -2.09 -0.89 6.65
CA LEU A 132 -0.95 -0.15 6.11
C LEU A 132 0.28 -0.44 6.96
N ASN A 133 1.22 -1.24 6.44
CA ASN A 133 2.49 -1.49 7.10
C ASN A 133 3.47 -0.39 6.69
N VAL A 134 3.78 0.47 7.65
CA VAL A 134 4.60 1.67 7.46
C VAL A 134 5.91 1.55 8.22
N LYS A 135 6.86 2.41 7.88
CA LYS A 135 8.14 2.45 8.59
C LYS A 135 7.89 2.90 10.04
N MET A 136 8.66 2.34 10.97
CA MET A 136 8.63 2.76 12.38
C MET A 136 9.21 4.17 12.55
N GLU A 137 10.29 4.46 11.82
CA GLU A 137 11.06 5.69 11.95
C GLU A 137 11.28 6.36 10.59
N PRO A 138 11.51 7.69 10.54
CA PRO A 138 11.78 8.38 9.29
C PRO A 138 13.03 7.83 8.60
N MET A 139 12.90 7.51 7.31
CA MET A 139 13.98 6.94 6.53
C MET A 139 13.83 7.27 5.05
N TYR A 140 14.94 7.36 4.31
CA TYR A 140 14.93 7.60 2.86
C TYR A 140 14.11 8.83 2.44
N VAL A 141 14.05 9.86 3.30
CA VAL A 141 13.37 11.15 3.12
C VAL A 141 11.85 11.05 2.98
N SER A 142 11.36 10.33 1.98
CA SER A 142 9.94 10.26 1.64
C SER A 142 9.23 9.02 2.19
N HIS A 143 9.90 8.09 2.89
CA HIS A 143 9.18 6.90 3.35
C HIS A 143 8.06 7.25 4.34
N ALA A 144 6.91 6.60 4.14
CA ALA A 144 5.75 6.75 5.01
C ALA A 144 5.99 6.12 6.39
N ILE A 145 5.74 6.91 7.44
CA ILE A 145 5.63 6.48 8.83
C ILE A 145 4.17 6.63 9.31
N GLY A 146 3.87 6.15 10.52
CA GLY A 146 2.52 6.21 11.07
C GLY A 146 1.94 7.63 11.11
N ALA A 147 2.74 8.62 11.51
CA ALA A 147 2.33 10.02 11.57
C ALA A 147 1.88 10.56 10.20
N ASP A 148 2.61 10.21 9.13
CA ASP A 148 2.28 10.66 7.77
C ASP A 148 0.87 10.19 7.37
N VAL A 149 0.49 8.96 7.69
CA VAL A 149 -0.85 8.43 7.35
C VAL A 149 -1.96 9.27 7.98
N HIS A 150 -1.83 9.55 9.27
CA HIS A 150 -2.82 10.35 9.99
C HIS A 150 -2.85 11.80 9.49
N GLU A 151 -1.69 12.38 9.20
CA GLU A 151 -1.59 13.73 8.63
C GLU A 151 -2.24 13.81 7.24
N HIS A 152 -2.03 12.82 6.36
CA HIS A 152 -2.66 12.79 5.03
C HIS A 152 -4.18 12.70 5.14
N ILE A 153 -4.69 11.89 6.07
CA ILE A 153 -6.13 11.79 6.36
C ILE A 153 -6.70 13.12 6.88
N ALA A 154 -5.95 13.83 7.73
CA ALA A 154 -6.35 15.16 8.20
C ALA A 154 -6.30 16.22 7.09
N GLU A 155 -5.25 16.21 6.26
CA GLU A 155 -5.07 17.12 5.13
C GLU A 155 -6.19 17.01 4.08
N MET A 156 -6.70 15.79 3.86
CA MET A 156 -7.88 15.56 3.01
C MET A 156 -9.15 16.24 3.54
N GLN A 157 -9.24 16.48 4.85
CA GLN A 157 -10.42 17.06 5.49
C GLN A 157 -10.40 18.59 5.58
N ARG A 158 -9.35 19.25 5.09
CA ARG A 158 -9.26 20.71 5.12
C ARG A 158 -10.30 21.36 4.22
N GLU A 159 -10.79 22.52 4.64
CA GLU A 159 -11.80 23.30 3.90
C GLU A 159 -11.34 23.72 2.50
N SER A 160 -10.02 23.82 2.28
CA SER A 160 -9.42 24.11 0.98
C SER A 160 -9.53 22.96 -0.04
N ARG A 161 -9.93 21.75 0.39
CA ARG A 161 -10.09 20.58 -0.47
C ARG A 161 -11.50 20.51 -1.04
N THR A 162 -11.68 19.81 -2.17
CA THR A 162 -13.02 19.63 -2.74
C THR A 162 -13.90 18.73 -1.87
N PRO A 163 -15.23 18.84 -1.94
CA PRO A 163 -16.15 18.07 -1.12
C PRO A 163 -15.93 16.56 -1.19
N GLU A 164 -15.55 16.04 -2.36
CA GLU A 164 -15.31 14.61 -2.58
C GLU A 164 -14.05 14.12 -1.85
N VAL A 165 -12.98 14.93 -1.83
CA VAL A 165 -11.75 14.65 -1.10
C VAL A 165 -11.99 14.74 0.41
N GLN A 166 -12.76 15.73 0.86
CA GLN A 166 -13.15 15.83 2.27
C GLN A 166 -13.99 14.63 2.71
N ALA A 167 -14.92 14.16 1.86
CA ALA A 167 -15.70 12.97 2.14
C ALA A 167 -14.83 11.71 2.21
N LEU A 168 -13.85 11.56 1.32
CA LEU A 168 -12.84 10.49 1.39
C LEU A 168 -12.07 10.54 2.72
N GLY A 169 -11.54 11.71 3.10
CA GLY A 169 -10.81 11.89 4.35
C GLY A 169 -11.63 11.51 5.58
N LYS A 170 -12.92 11.90 5.61
CA LYS A 170 -13.84 11.55 6.70
C LYS A 170 -14.11 10.05 6.77
N ARG A 171 -14.32 9.36 5.64
CA ARG A 171 -14.50 7.90 5.61
C ARG A 171 -13.26 7.18 6.12
N LEU A 172 -12.08 7.58 5.65
CA LEU A 172 -10.80 7.00 6.09
C LEU A 172 -10.58 7.18 7.59
N ALA A 173 -10.88 8.36 8.14
CA ALA A 173 -10.83 8.60 9.57
C ALA A 173 -11.80 7.68 10.35
N GLY A 174 -13.00 7.47 9.83
CA GLY A 174 -13.95 6.49 10.35
C GLY A 174 -13.39 5.07 10.34
N TYR A 175 -12.83 4.62 9.22
CA TYR A 175 -12.21 3.29 9.11
C TYR A 175 -11.05 3.08 10.07
N VAL A 176 -10.26 4.12 10.34
CA VAL A 176 -9.20 4.06 11.36
C VAL A 176 -9.81 3.90 12.76
N SER A 177 -10.84 4.69 13.09
CA SER A 177 -11.55 4.60 14.37
C SER A 177 -12.21 3.23 14.58
N ASP A 178 -12.76 2.65 13.51
CA ASP A 178 -13.46 1.35 13.53
C ASP A 178 -12.50 0.15 13.36
N GLU A 179 -11.19 0.39 13.32
CA GLU A 179 -10.13 -0.61 13.07
C GLU A 179 -10.29 -1.43 11.76
N LEU A 180 -11.06 -0.90 10.81
CA LEU A 180 -11.16 -1.42 9.44
C LEU A 180 -9.95 -1.02 8.60
N LEU A 181 -9.32 0.13 8.90
CA LEU A 181 -8.05 0.57 8.36
C LEU A 181 -7.02 0.65 9.50
N VAL A 182 -6.09 -0.31 9.56
CA VAL A 182 -5.07 -0.36 10.62
C VAL A 182 -3.74 0.17 10.10
N VAL A 183 -3.21 1.19 10.76
CA VAL A 183 -1.83 1.68 10.54
C VAL A 183 -0.89 0.91 11.45
N ARG A 184 0.11 0.23 10.88
CA ARG A 184 1.03 -0.62 11.62
C ARG A 184 2.49 -0.26 11.32
N PRO A 185 3.12 0.54 12.17
CA PRO A 185 4.56 0.73 12.15
C PRO A 185 5.28 -0.55 12.60
N ASP A 186 6.37 -0.93 11.92
CA ASP A 186 7.22 -2.04 12.34
C ASP A 186 8.70 -1.71 12.05
N ILE A 187 9.57 -1.95 13.03
CA ILE A 187 11.00 -1.65 12.93
C ILE A 187 11.68 -2.52 11.86
N PHE A 188 11.10 -3.67 11.49
CA PHE A 188 11.62 -4.49 10.40
C PHE A 188 11.77 -3.70 9.09
N TRP A 189 10.84 -2.78 8.80
CA TRP A 189 10.88 -1.94 7.60
C TRP A 189 12.01 -0.88 7.63
N ASN A 190 12.65 -0.69 8.79
CA ASN A 190 13.80 0.19 9.00
C ASN A 190 15.11 -0.60 9.12
N ARG A 191 15.10 -1.94 8.92
CA ARG A 191 16.30 -2.78 9.00
C ARG A 191 16.86 -3.10 7.63
N TYR A 192 18.18 -3.28 7.57
CA TYR A 192 18.92 -3.67 6.36
C TYR A 192 18.74 -5.15 6.00
N THR A 193 17.90 -5.86 6.77
CA THR A 193 17.62 -7.27 6.60
C THR A 193 16.81 -7.50 5.34
N PHE A 194 17.15 -8.55 4.61
CA PHE A 194 16.40 -8.98 3.46
C PHE A 194 15.09 -9.66 3.89
N TYR A 195 14.10 -9.76 2.99
CA TYR A 195 12.80 -10.38 3.31
C TYR A 195 12.87 -11.87 3.66
N TRP A 196 13.92 -12.60 3.25
CA TRP A 196 14.12 -13.99 3.71
C TRP A 196 14.64 -14.08 5.14
N GLU A 197 15.09 -12.97 5.73
CA GLU A 197 15.45 -12.84 7.14
C GLU A 197 14.27 -12.29 7.96
N MET A 198 13.08 -12.21 7.37
CA MET A 198 11.88 -11.74 8.05
C MET A 198 11.56 -12.64 9.25
N PRO A 199 11.35 -12.07 10.45
CA PRO A 199 10.97 -12.85 11.63
C PRO A 199 9.71 -13.66 11.36
N THR A 200 9.66 -14.88 11.90
CA THR A 200 8.52 -15.79 11.73
C THR A 200 7.21 -15.12 12.15
N GLU A 201 7.22 -14.31 13.21
CA GLU A 201 6.03 -13.59 13.67
C GLU A 201 5.51 -12.60 12.62
N LEU A 202 6.41 -11.91 11.91
CA LEU A 202 6.03 -10.98 10.85
C LEU A 202 5.58 -11.73 9.60
N TYR A 203 6.24 -12.82 9.26
CA TYR A 203 5.88 -13.71 8.14
C TYR A 203 4.48 -14.31 8.32
N THR A 204 4.20 -14.88 9.49
CA THR A 204 2.87 -15.41 9.86
C THR A 204 1.82 -14.30 9.86
N ARG A 205 2.17 -13.10 10.33
CA ARG A 205 1.27 -11.94 10.34
C ARG A 205 0.90 -11.46 8.94
N LEU A 206 1.86 -11.47 8.00
CA LEU A 206 1.65 -11.15 6.58
C LEU A 206 0.94 -12.26 5.80
N GLY A 207 0.71 -13.42 6.44
CA GLY A 207 -0.10 -14.51 5.90
C GLY A 207 0.66 -15.45 4.96
N THR A 208 1.99 -15.43 5.00
CA THR A 208 2.83 -16.25 4.13
C THR A 208 3.30 -17.55 4.78
N GLY A 209 3.02 -17.75 6.08
CA GLY A 209 3.44 -18.91 6.85
C GLY A 209 2.39 -19.99 7.00
N SER A 210 2.56 -21.09 6.27
CA SER A 210 2.14 -22.42 6.72
C SER A 210 3.03 -22.82 7.90
N TYR A 211 2.68 -22.38 9.11
CA TYR A 211 3.07 -23.08 10.33
C TYR A 211 1.87 -23.08 11.28
N VAL A 212 1.48 -24.28 11.66
CA VAL A 212 0.33 -24.58 12.52
C VAL A 212 0.65 -24.08 13.91
N ASP A 213 -0.05 -23.05 14.36
CA ASP A 213 -0.51 -23.02 15.74
C ASP A 213 -1.92 -22.41 15.80
N ASP A 214 -2.71 -23.00 16.69
CA ASP A 214 -4.16 -22.90 16.74
C ASP A 214 -4.64 -21.48 17.11
N TYR A 215 -5.85 -21.12 16.65
CA TYR A 215 -6.55 -19.83 16.79
C TYR A 215 -6.37 -18.75 15.69
N GLN A 216 -7.46 -18.60 14.92
CA GLN A 216 -7.82 -17.51 13.99
C GLN A 216 -7.37 -17.65 12.52
N ARG A 217 -8.10 -18.50 11.78
CA ARG A 217 -8.14 -18.51 10.32
C ARG A 217 -8.84 -17.25 9.77
N ARG A 218 -8.08 -16.30 9.23
CA ARG A 218 -8.56 -15.32 8.23
C ARG A 218 -7.58 -15.31 7.04
N PRO A 219 -8.04 -15.54 5.80
CA PRO A 219 -7.15 -15.44 4.63
C PRO A 219 -6.75 -13.98 4.39
N LYS A 220 -5.44 -13.72 4.28
CA LYS A 220 -4.87 -12.36 4.13
C LYS A 220 -4.18 -12.24 2.76
N LEU A 221 -4.52 -11.20 2.00
CA LEU A 221 -3.78 -10.79 0.81
C LEU A 221 -2.78 -9.70 1.21
N SER A 222 -1.48 -9.94 1.05
CA SER A 222 -0.47 -8.89 1.19
C SER A 222 -0.09 -8.37 -0.19
N THR A 223 -0.54 -7.15 -0.53
CA THR A 223 -0.02 -6.43 -1.69
C THR A 223 1.32 -5.80 -1.27
N MET A 224 2.42 -6.42 -1.69
CA MET A 224 3.74 -5.83 -1.54
C MET A 224 3.87 -4.63 -2.49
N LYS A 225 3.90 -3.41 -1.94
CA LYS A 225 4.32 -2.21 -2.67
C LYS A 225 5.65 -1.72 -2.10
N SER A 226 6.70 -2.47 -2.41
CA SER A 226 8.06 -1.97 -2.34
C SER A 226 8.85 -2.65 -3.45
N THR A 227 9.88 -1.97 -3.94
CA THR A 227 10.77 -2.51 -4.97
C THR A 227 11.53 -3.70 -4.39
N LEU A 228 11.00 -4.93 -4.53
CA LEU A 228 11.75 -6.14 -4.19
C LEU A 228 11.53 -7.28 -5.20
N VAL A 229 12.67 -7.76 -5.71
CA VAL A 229 12.81 -8.93 -6.58
C VAL A 229 12.80 -10.17 -5.71
N ALA A 230 11.61 -10.73 -5.46
CA ALA A 230 11.47 -12.06 -4.90
C ALA A 230 10.40 -12.84 -5.68
N GLY A 231 10.72 -14.09 -6.04
CA GLY A 231 9.81 -14.99 -6.75
C GLY A 231 9.70 -14.80 -8.27
N ILE A 232 10.62 -14.08 -8.91
CA ILE A 232 10.65 -14.00 -10.39
C ILE A 232 11.23 -15.32 -10.95
N PRO A 233 10.51 -16.05 -11.82
CA PRO A 233 11.07 -17.23 -12.50
C PRO A 233 12.39 -16.89 -13.22
N ALA A 234 13.38 -17.77 -13.15
CA ALA A 234 14.72 -17.54 -13.69
C ALA A 234 14.72 -17.04 -15.15
N HIS A 235 13.82 -17.57 -15.99
CA HIS A 235 13.68 -17.15 -17.40
C HIS A 235 13.23 -15.69 -17.57
N ILE A 236 12.43 -15.13 -16.64
CA ILE A 236 12.03 -13.72 -16.67
C ILE A 236 13.18 -12.84 -16.19
N VAL A 237 13.97 -13.29 -15.21
CA VAL A 237 15.19 -12.59 -14.77
C VAL A 237 16.19 -12.49 -15.93
N GLU A 238 16.46 -13.59 -16.62
CA GLU A 238 17.37 -13.61 -17.77
C GLU A 238 16.92 -12.71 -18.92
N LYS A 239 15.60 -12.68 -19.19
CA LYS A 239 15.02 -11.77 -20.18
C LYS A 239 15.22 -10.31 -19.79
N LEU A 240 14.89 -9.96 -18.55
CA LEU A 240 15.00 -8.58 -18.05
C LEU A 240 16.45 -8.11 -17.97
N GLU A 241 17.40 -9.00 -17.65
CA GLU A 241 18.82 -8.68 -17.64
C GLU A 241 19.35 -8.33 -19.04
N LYS A 242 18.82 -8.99 -20.08
CA LYS A 242 19.17 -8.70 -21.48
C LYS A 242 18.55 -7.40 -21.99
N GLU A 243 17.34 -7.07 -21.54
CA GLU A 243 16.61 -5.88 -21.98
C GLU A 243 17.09 -4.59 -21.31
N ASP A 244 17.45 -4.65 -20.03
CA ASP A 244 17.84 -3.47 -19.26
C ASP A 244 18.71 -3.88 -18.06
N SER A 245 20.03 -3.74 -18.18
CA SER A 245 20.98 -4.12 -17.12
C SER A 245 20.79 -3.39 -15.79
N LYS A 246 19.96 -2.32 -15.75
CA LYS A 246 19.64 -1.55 -14.53
C LYS A 246 18.23 -1.82 -14.01
N TRP A 247 17.52 -2.80 -14.56
CA TRP A 247 16.10 -3.03 -14.28
C TRP A 247 15.77 -3.26 -12.80
N LYS A 248 16.74 -3.77 -12.01
CA LYS A 248 16.60 -4.08 -10.58
C LYS A 248 16.58 -2.85 -9.68
N PHE A 249 17.10 -1.71 -10.14
CA PHE A 249 17.36 -0.53 -9.27
C PHE A 249 17.04 0.81 -9.95
N ASN A 250 16.47 0.81 -11.15
CA ASN A 250 16.11 2.04 -11.86
C ASN A 250 14.66 2.51 -11.63
N GLY A 251 13.90 1.81 -10.79
CA GLY A 251 12.53 2.17 -10.44
C GLY A 251 11.52 2.11 -11.60
N LYS A 252 11.88 1.52 -12.74
CA LYS A 252 10.97 1.39 -13.90
C LYS A 252 10.02 0.20 -13.82
N ARG A 253 10.20 -0.67 -12.82
CA ARG A 253 9.49 -1.93 -12.66
C ARG A 253 9.25 -2.18 -11.18
N ALA A 254 8.06 -2.66 -10.83
CA ALA A 254 7.77 -3.20 -9.50
C ALA A 254 7.32 -4.64 -9.56
N ILE A 255 7.21 -5.27 -8.40
CA ILE A 255 6.81 -6.67 -8.24
C ILE A 255 5.73 -6.72 -7.17
N ILE A 256 4.62 -7.36 -7.50
CA ILE A 256 3.60 -7.76 -6.55
C ILE A 256 3.68 -9.28 -6.50
N GLN A 257 4.11 -9.80 -5.35
CA GLN A 257 4.14 -11.23 -5.09
C GLN A 257 2.83 -11.58 -4.39
N SER A 258 2.04 -12.45 -5.02
CA SER A 258 0.94 -13.13 -4.35
C SER A 258 1.47 -14.48 -3.88
N VAL A 259 1.32 -14.78 -2.59
CA VAL A 259 1.67 -16.09 -2.04
C VAL A 259 0.48 -17.00 -2.25
N LEU A 260 0.36 -17.50 -3.48
CA LEU A 260 -0.57 -18.58 -3.80
C LEU A 260 0.22 -19.87 -3.69
N GLU A 261 -0.31 -20.84 -2.94
CA GLU A 261 0.13 -22.22 -3.13
C GLU A 261 -0.14 -22.59 -4.59
N PRO A 262 0.85 -23.17 -5.31
CA PRO A 262 0.60 -23.69 -6.63
C PRO A 262 -0.44 -24.81 -6.53
N GLN A 263 -1.44 -24.76 -7.41
CA GLN A 263 -2.34 -25.90 -7.64
C GLN A 263 -1.60 -27.06 -8.31
#